data_AF-A0AAW0LRJ4-F1
#
_entry.id   AF-A0AAW0LRJ4-F1
#
_cell.length_a   1.000
_cell.length_b   1.000
_cell.length_c   1.000
_cell.angle_alpha   90.00
_cell.angle_beta   90.00
_cell.angle_gamma   90.00
#
_symmetry.space_group_name_H-M   'P 1'
#
loop_
_entity.id
_entity.type
_entity.pdbx_description
1 polymer ?
#
loop_
_entity_poly.entity_id
_entity_poly.type
_entity_poly.pdbx_seq_one_letter_code
_entity_poly.pdbx_strand_id
1 'polypeptide(L)'
;MMMMLFTKKTCMDFLRKFVALVLVLAVLQYHQVGARFVVEKNSITVLSPSNLRHQKHDGAIGNFGVPEYGGFMVGSVVYPEKGSNGCEAFEGDKPYKSSDGRRPTILLIDRGACYFAKKVWNGQQAGAAAVLVADNYDEPLITMDSPEESTDSDGYIDKIGIPSALIKKSFGDSLKEALKNKEDVVIRLDWRESMPHPDGRVEYEFWTNSNDECGVRCDEQMNFVKITPHYITWYCPQAFTLSSQCKSQCINNGRYCAPDPEQDFGVGYEGKDVVFENLRQLCVHRVANETNRSWVWWDYVTDFHIRCSMKEKKYSKECAEDVIKSLNLPIEKIKKCVGDPLADVENEVLKIEQERQLTFFEGKLERTAVLKAICAGFKETADPPICLTGDIETNECTENNGGCWQDINTNVTACKDTFRGRVCECPIAKGVQYRGDGYTSCKDVDECKEHLACQCDGCSCKNTWGSYECKCKGDHLYIKENDACIERRTSKFGWFLTFLVLAAVAGAGLAGYIFYKYRLRSYMDSEIMAIMSQYMPLDNNNNNNDVRSEAEPLRQSSV
;
A
#
# COMPACT_ATOMS: atom_id res chain seq x y z
N MET A 1 -18.75 77.98 20.35
CA MET A 1 -18.20 78.06 18.97
C MET A 1 -16.78 77.52 19.07
N MET A 2 -16.44 76.28 18.76
CA MET A 2 -16.86 75.41 17.67
C MET A 2 -16.75 73.95 18.16
N MET A 3 -17.91 73.34 18.40
CA MET A 3 -18.08 71.90 18.52
C MET A 3 -18.02 71.37 17.08
N MET A 4 -17.30 70.27 16.80
CA MET A 4 -17.80 69.15 15.99
C MET A 4 -16.73 68.10 15.61
N LEU A 5 -17.06 66.86 15.97
CA LEU A 5 -17.04 65.68 15.09
C LEU A 5 -15.67 65.11 14.64
N PHE A 6 -14.98 64.42 15.55
CA PHE A 6 -14.30 63.19 15.16
C PHE A 6 -15.28 62.02 15.31
N THR A 7 -15.76 61.55 14.17
CA THR A 7 -16.81 60.54 14.01
C THR A 7 -16.47 59.19 14.64
N LYS A 8 -17.40 58.60 15.41
CA LYS A 8 -17.34 57.20 15.90
C LYS A 8 -16.94 56.15 14.84
N LYS A 9 -17.17 56.45 13.56
CA LYS A 9 -16.90 55.57 12.41
C LYS A 9 -15.40 55.25 12.24
N THR A 10 -14.51 56.23 12.41
CA THR A 10 -13.06 56.04 12.25
C THR A 10 -12.44 55.23 13.38
N CYS A 11 -12.98 55.32 14.60
CA CYS A 11 -12.53 54.51 15.73
C CYS A 11 -12.95 53.04 15.58
N MET A 12 -14.18 52.78 15.12
CA MET A 12 -14.65 51.41 14.83
C MET A 12 -13.88 50.77 13.67
N ASP A 13 -13.57 51.50 12.60
CA ASP A 13 -12.78 50.95 11.48
C ASP A 13 -11.32 50.67 11.88
N PHE A 14 -10.73 51.50 12.74
CA PHE A 14 -9.39 51.25 13.27
C PHE A 14 -9.36 50.01 14.18
N LEU A 15 -10.37 49.87 15.04
CA LEU A 15 -10.51 48.70 15.92
C LEU A 15 -10.75 47.42 15.11
N ARG A 16 -11.55 47.48 14.03
CA ARG A 16 -11.81 46.33 13.15
C ARG A 16 -10.57 45.90 12.39
N LYS A 17 -9.78 46.85 11.89
CA LYS A 17 -8.49 46.59 11.22
C LYS A 17 -7.44 46.04 12.20
N PHE A 18 -7.43 46.53 13.43
CA PHE A 18 -6.52 46.06 14.48
C PHE A 18 -6.87 44.63 14.94
N VAL A 19 -8.16 44.32 15.14
CA VAL A 19 -8.62 42.96 15.47
C VAL A 19 -8.36 41.99 14.31
N ALA A 20 -8.55 42.41 13.06
CA ALA A 20 -8.21 41.59 11.90
C ALA A 20 -6.69 41.33 11.81
N LEU A 21 -5.85 42.32 12.08
CA LEU A 21 -4.39 42.16 12.11
C LEU A 21 -3.95 41.19 13.21
N VAL A 22 -4.53 41.29 14.41
CA VAL A 22 -4.24 40.38 15.53
C VAL A 22 -4.72 38.96 15.23
N LEU A 23 -5.87 38.78 14.59
CA LEU A 23 -6.34 37.46 14.14
C LEU A 23 -5.42 36.85 13.07
N VAL A 24 -4.96 37.65 12.09
CA VAL A 24 -4.01 37.18 11.07
C VAL A 24 -2.67 36.80 11.71
N LEU A 25 -2.17 37.58 12.67
CA LEU A 25 -0.94 37.26 13.40
C LEU A 25 -1.08 36.03 14.30
N ALA A 26 -2.25 35.81 14.91
CA ALA A 26 -2.55 34.62 15.72
C ALA A 26 -2.68 33.35 14.86
N VAL A 27 -3.20 33.47 13.64
CA VAL A 27 -3.24 32.35 12.66
C VAL A 27 -1.83 32.03 12.14
N LEU A 28 -0.98 33.04 11.95
CA LEU A 28 0.42 32.86 11.53
C LEU A 28 1.33 32.27 12.63
N GLN A 29 0.95 32.37 13.92
CA GLN A 29 1.66 31.72 15.02
C GLN A 29 1.34 30.22 15.18
N TYR A 30 0.41 29.67 14.41
CA TYR A 30 0.01 28.26 14.45
C TYR A 30 0.55 27.40 13.30
N HIS A 31 1.62 27.82 12.64
CA HIS A 31 2.39 26.97 11.73
C HIS A 31 3.75 26.65 12.34
N GLN A 32 3.74 25.84 13.40
CA GLN A 32 4.85 24.91 13.56
C GLN A 32 4.68 23.83 12.48
N VAL A 33 5.33 24.03 11.33
CA VAL A 33 5.70 22.91 10.47
C VAL A 33 6.83 22.19 11.21
N GLY A 34 6.45 21.39 12.20
CA GLY A 34 7.33 20.36 12.71
C GLY A 34 7.28 19.23 11.70
N ALA A 35 8.40 18.95 11.03
CA ALA A 35 8.60 17.63 10.45
C ALA A 35 8.46 16.62 11.60
N ARG A 36 7.28 15.99 11.70
CA ARG A 36 7.04 14.93 12.67
C ARG A 36 7.60 13.66 12.05
N PHE A 37 8.82 13.31 12.41
CA PHE A 37 9.29 11.94 12.22
C PHE A 37 8.45 11.04 13.12
N VAL A 38 7.51 10.31 12.51
CA VAL A 38 6.64 9.36 13.19
C VAL A 38 7.41 8.05 13.33
N VAL A 39 8.14 7.90 14.42
CA VAL A 39 8.84 6.64 14.72
C VAL A 39 7.82 5.50 14.76
N GLU A 40 8.06 4.44 13.99
CA GLU A 40 7.27 3.22 14.08
C GLU A 40 7.46 2.60 15.46
N LYS A 41 6.37 2.56 16.21
CA LYS A 41 6.38 2.06 17.58
C LYS A 41 5.72 0.70 17.62
N ASN A 42 6.42 -0.29 18.17
CA ASN A 42 5.75 -1.47 18.70
C ASN A 42 5.32 -1.21 20.14
N SER A 43 4.26 -1.91 20.56
CA SER A 43 3.86 -1.88 21.96
C SER A 43 4.54 -3.03 22.70
N ILE A 44 5.36 -2.68 23.69
CA ILE A 44 6.03 -3.62 24.56
C ILE A 44 5.28 -3.67 25.89
N THR A 45 4.82 -4.85 26.28
CA THR A 45 4.12 -5.07 27.54
C THR A 45 4.90 -6.03 28.42
N VAL A 46 5.20 -5.63 29.65
CA VAL A 46 5.80 -6.54 30.64
C VAL A 46 4.71 -7.45 31.20
N LEU A 47 4.92 -8.77 31.14
CA LEU A 47 3.99 -9.78 31.70
C LEU A 47 4.42 -10.21 33.10
N SER A 48 5.72 -10.22 33.35
CA SER A 48 6.37 -10.53 34.63
C SER A 48 7.63 -9.67 34.75
N PRO A 49 7.95 -9.09 35.92
CA PRO A 49 7.28 -9.25 37.23
C PRO A 49 6.04 -8.33 37.37
N SER A 50 5.19 -8.58 38.38
CA SER A 50 3.88 -7.91 38.52
C SER A 50 3.97 -6.41 38.79
N ASN A 51 5.05 -5.95 39.42
CA ASN A 51 5.38 -4.54 39.65
C ASN A 51 5.53 -3.73 38.35
N LEU A 52 5.97 -4.35 37.25
CA LEU A 52 6.19 -3.69 35.95
C LEU A 52 5.04 -3.91 34.96
N ARG A 53 4.04 -4.75 35.30
CA ARG A 53 3.01 -5.26 34.37
C ARG A 53 2.00 -4.22 33.86
N HIS A 54 1.92 -3.05 34.49
CA HIS A 54 0.82 -2.09 34.28
C HIS A 54 1.10 -1.01 33.22
N GLN A 55 2.27 -1.00 32.60
CA GLN A 55 2.66 0.03 31.64
C GLN A 55 2.93 -0.58 30.25
N LYS A 56 2.26 -0.03 29.24
CA LYS A 56 2.68 -0.21 27.85
C LYS A 56 3.85 0.73 27.60
N HIS A 57 4.91 0.20 27.01
CA HIS A 57 6.08 0.96 26.62
C HIS A 57 6.20 0.99 25.10
N ASP A 58 6.62 2.13 24.58
CA ASP A 58 6.94 2.27 23.15
C ASP A 58 8.35 1.71 22.91
N GLY A 59 8.53 0.94 21.84
CA GLY A 59 9.84 0.61 21.28
C GLY A 59 9.91 0.99 19.80
N ALA A 60 11.00 1.60 19.36
CA ALA A 60 11.22 1.92 17.96
C ALA A 60 11.73 0.70 17.22
N ILE A 61 11.01 0.24 16.20
CA ILE A 61 11.39 -0.94 15.43
C ILE A 61 12.62 -0.61 14.57
N GLY A 62 13.57 -1.53 14.46
CA GLY A 62 14.71 -1.35 13.56
C GLY A 62 14.32 -1.51 12.08
N ASN A 63 14.97 -0.75 11.20
CA ASN A 63 14.77 -0.82 9.75
C ASN A 63 15.52 -1.98 9.07
N PHE A 64 15.92 -2.98 9.85
CA PHE A 64 16.60 -4.17 9.38
C PHE A 64 16.11 -5.39 10.17
N GLY A 65 16.21 -6.56 9.55
CA GLY A 65 15.54 -7.77 10.03
C GLY A 65 14.17 -7.96 9.39
N VAL A 66 13.46 -9.01 9.83
CA VAL A 66 12.09 -9.27 9.40
C VAL A 66 11.19 -8.96 10.59
N PRO A 67 10.43 -7.84 10.56
CA PRO A 67 9.41 -7.62 11.56
C PRO A 67 8.29 -8.64 11.32
N GLU A 68 7.82 -9.33 12.37
CA GLU A 68 6.66 -10.21 12.25
C GLU A 68 5.38 -9.35 12.30
N TYR A 69 5.17 -8.54 11.26
CA TYR A 69 3.99 -7.70 11.14
C TYR A 69 2.71 -8.54 11.30
N GLY A 70 1.73 -7.98 12.02
CA GLY A 70 0.48 -8.68 12.32
C GLY A 70 0.57 -9.76 13.40
N GLY A 71 1.77 -10.00 13.96
CA GLY A 71 1.99 -10.96 15.04
C GLY A 71 2.36 -10.33 16.39
N PHE A 72 2.59 -11.20 17.37
CA PHE A 72 3.21 -10.84 18.63
C PHE A 72 4.17 -11.95 19.06
N MET A 73 5.19 -11.59 19.83
CA MET A 73 6.15 -12.53 20.43
C MET A 73 6.13 -12.38 21.94
N VAL A 74 6.08 -13.49 22.67
CA VAL A 74 6.27 -13.51 24.13
C VAL A 74 7.57 -14.22 24.43
N GLY A 75 8.47 -13.57 25.15
CA GLY A 75 9.78 -14.13 25.48
C GLY A 75 10.33 -13.66 26.82
N SER A 76 11.30 -14.40 27.32
CA SER A 76 12.03 -14.05 28.56
C SER A 76 13.21 -13.16 28.22
N VAL A 77 13.36 -12.06 28.96
CA VAL A 77 14.43 -11.09 28.75
C VAL A 77 15.70 -11.58 29.46
N VAL A 78 16.82 -11.52 28.75
CA VAL A 78 18.15 -11.82 29.30
C VAL A 78 19.07 -10.63 29.05
N TYR A 79 19.82 -10.24 30.08
CA TYR A 79 20.84 -9.20 29.98
C TYR A 79 22.23 -9.81 30.22
N PRO A 80 23.18 -9.67 29.28
CA PRO A 80 24.48 -10.30 29.38
C PRO A 80 25.43 -9.50 30.29
N GLU A 81 26.03 -10.16 31.29
CA GLU A 81 26.99 -9.52 32.22
C GLU A 81 28.32 -9.13 31.54
N LYS A 82 28.72 -9.88 30.51
CA LYS A 82 29.89 -9.58 29.66
C LYS A 82 29.41 -9.32 28.23
N GLY A 83 29.97 -8.29 27.59
CA GLY A 83 29.58 -7.92 26.24
C GLY A 83 28.20 -7.25 26.15
N SER A 84 27.80 -6.48 27.18
CA SER A 84 26.48 -5.79 27.20
C SER A 84 26.25 -4.84 26.03
N ASN A 85 27.31 -4.44 25.34
CA ASN A 85 27.23 -3.61 24.13
C ASN A 85 26.95 -4.43 22.86
N GLY A 86 27.05 -5.76 22.88
CA GLY A 86 26.75 -6.63 21.73
C GLY A 86 27.65 -6.43 20.50
N CYS A 87 28.80 -5.78 20.63
CA CYS A 87 29.66 -5.44 19.48
C CYS A 87 30.60 -6.58 19.05
N GLU A 88 30.86 -7.53 19.94
CA GLU A 88 31.65 -8.73 19.68
C GLU A 88 30.75 -9.97 19.74
N ALA A 89 31.22 -11.07 19.14
CA ALA A 89 30.52 -12.35 19.23
C ALA A 89 30.49 -12.84 20.69
N PHE A 90 29.33 -13.32 21.13
CA PHE A 90 29.19 -13.88 22.47
C PHE A 90 29.87 -15.25 22.55
N GLU A 91 30.58 -15.51 23.65
CA GLU A 91 31.28 -16.77 23.86
C GLU A 91 30.30 -17.95 24.05
N GLY A 92 30.56 -19.06 23.36
CA GLY A 92 29.79 -20.31 23.47
C GLY A 92 28.93 -20.62 22.23
N ASP A 93 28.45 -21.87 22.13
CA ASP A 93 27.51 -22.26 21.07
C ASP A 93 26.10 -21.81 21.43
N LYS A 94 25.65 -20.74 20.76
CA LYS A 94 24.30 -20.14 20.91
C LYS A 94 23.86 -19.97 22.38
N PRO A 95 24.60 -19.19 23.19
CA PRO A 95 24.39 -19.09 24.63
C PRO A 95 23.01 -18.53 25.04
N TYR A 96 22.32 -17.85 24.13
CA TYR A 96 20.98 -17.29 24.36
C TYR A 96 19.88 -18.06 23.65
N LYS A 97 20.18 -19.23 23.08
CA LYS A 97 19.13 -20.15 22.60
C LYS A 97 18.31 -20.65 23.79
N SER A 98 16.99 -20.63 23.64
CA SER A 98 16.07 -21.17 24.65
C SER A 98 16.44 -22.61 25.01
N SER A 99 16.74 -22.85 26.29
CA SER A 99 17.25 -24.14 26.79
C SER A 99 16.16 -25.19 26.97
N ASP A 100 14.90 -24.78 27.13
CA ASP A 100 13.73 -25.67 27.26
C ASP A 100 12.80 -25.66 26.03
N GLY A 101 13.04 -24.75 25.08
CA GLY A 101 12.21 -24.54 23.89
C GLY A 101 10.82 -23.98 24.18
N ARG A 102 10.50 -23.65 25.45
CA ARG A 102 9.15 -23.20 25.84
C ARG A 102 8.97 -21.71 25.63
N ARG A 103 10.03 -20.92 25.82
CA ARG A 103 9.98 -19.47 25.62
C ARG A 103 11.21 -18.97 24.85
N PRO A 104 11.02 -18.19 23.78
CA PRO A 104 12.12 -17.54 23.09
C PRO A 104 12.84 -16.56 24.02
N THR A 105 14.16 -16.45 23.85
CA THR A 105 14.99 -15.51 24.60
C THR A 105 15.02 -14.17 23.88
N ILE A 106 14.73 -13.10 24.60
CA ILE A 106 14.84 -11.72 24.12
C ILE A 106 16.08 -11.11 24.78
N LEU A 107 17.08 -10.76 23.96
CA LEU A 107 18.36 -10.26 24.45
C LEU A 107 18.30 -8.75 24.63
N LEU A 108 18.60 -8.26 25.83
CA LEU A 108 18.70 -6.84 26.15
C LEU A 108 20.15 -6.37 26.03
N ILE A 109 20.42 -5.36 25.20
CA ILE A 109 21.75 -4.85 24.86
C ILE A 109 21.79 -3.33 25.05
N ASP A 110 22.94 -2.78 25.46
CA ASP A 110 23.16 -1.34 25.58
C ASP A 110 23.46 -0.67 24.23
N ARG A 111 22.92 0.54 24.03
CA ARG A 111 23.32 1.42 22.93
C ARG A 111 24.76 1.93 23.12
N GLY A 112 25.50 2.02 22.01
CA GLY A 112 26.87 2.57 21.95
C GLY A 112 27.91 1.60 21.38
N ALA A 113 29.14 2.07 21.19
CA ALA A 113 30.33 1.36 20.69
C ALA A 113 30.28 0.82 19.24
N CYS A 114 29.12 0.38 18.73
CA CYS A 114 28.94 -0.12 17.36
C CYS A 114 27.51 0.12 16.87
N TYR A 115 27.30 -0.07 15.56
CA TYR A 115 26.00 0.08 14.90
C TYR A 115 24.95 -0.91 15.40
N PHE A 116 23.68 -0.53 15.30
CA PHE A 116 22.55 -1.33 15.72
C PHE A 116 22.50 -2.70 15.03
N ALA A 117 22.66 -2.74 13.71
CA ALA A 117 22.64 -3.98 12.94
C ALA A 117 23.68 -5.01 13.43
N LYS A 118 24.89 -4.56 13.80
CA LYS A 118 25.95 -5.45 14.33
C LYS A 118 25.56 -6.07 15.67
N LYS A 119 24.90 -5.32 16.54
CA LYS A 119 24.37 -5.82 17.82
C LYS A 119 23.35 -6.93 17.61
N VAL A 120 22.41 -6.68 16.70
CA VAL A 120 21.31 -7.61 16.41
C VAL A 120 21.85 -8.86 15.72
N TRP A 121 22.80 -8.71 14.79
CA TRP A 121 23.51 -9.82 14.17
C TRP A 121 24.20 -10.71 15.20
N ASN A 122 25.00 -10.14 16.10
CA ASN A 122 25.68 -10.91 17.14
C ASN A 122 24.69 -11.57 18.11
N GLY A 123 23.59 -10.90 18.45
CA GLY A 123 22.50 -11.49 19.23
C GLY A 123 21.85 -12.69 18.54
N GLN A 124 21.60 -12.58 17.23
CA GLN A 124 21.06 -13.66 16.40
C GLN A 124 22.02 -14.85 16.35
N GLN A 125 23.31 -14.62 16.10
CA GLN A 125 24.32 -15.68 16.10
C GLN A 125 24.43 -16.37 17.45
N ALA A 126 24.19 -15.63 18.53
CA ALA A 126 24.13 -16.16 19.88
C ALA A 126 22.81 -16.90 20.22
N GLY A 127 21.87 -17.00 19.27
CA GLY A 127 20.63 -17.77 19.41
C GLY A 127 19.47 -17.01 20.04
N ALA A 128 19.56 -15.68 20.19
CA ALA A 128 18.44 -14.86 20.61
C ALA A 128 17.33 -14.88 19.55
N ALA A 129 16.08 -14.82 20.01
CA ALA A 129 14.91 -14.76 19.14
C ALA A 129 14.47 -13.33 18.81
N ALA A 130 14.85 -12.36 19.64
CA ALA A 130 14.69 -10.93 19.40
C ALA A 130 15.75 -10.15 20.19
N VAL A 131 16.01 -8.90 19.80
CA VAL A 131 16.96 -8.02 20.50
C VAL A 131 16.29 -6.70 20.87
N LEU A 132 16.37 -6.33 22.15
CA LEU A 132 16.03 -4.99 22.62
C LEU A 132 17.31 -4.20 22.86
N VAL A 133 17.40 -3.02 22.23
CA VAL A 133 18.51 -2.09 22.47
C VAL A 133 18.02 -1.03 23.45
N ALA A 134 18.64 -0.94 24.62
CA ALA A 134 18.35 0.10 25.60
C ALA A 134 19.15 1.36 25.27
N ASP A 135 18.45 2.48 25.13
CA ASP A 135 19.08 3.77 24.95
C ASP A 135 19.97 4.14 26.15
N ASN A 136 21.08 4.83 25.88
CA ASN A 136 21.98 5.36 26.89
C ASN A 136 21.74 6.85 27.17
N TYR A 137 20.93 7.53 26.35
CA TYR A 137 20.49 8.90 26.54
C TYR A 137 18.99 8.97 26.86
N ASP A 138 18.58 9.99 27.63
CA ASP A 138 17.16 10.27 27.87
C ASP A 138 16.65 11.19 26.75
N GLU A 139 16.41 10.60 25.58
CA GLU A 139 15.94 11.29 24.39
C GLU A 139 14.67 10.64 23.82
N PRO A 140 13.92 11.34 22.94
CA PRO A 140 12.86 10.69 22.17
C PRO A 140 13.43 9.49 21.41
N LEU A 141 12.62 8.44 21.27
CA LEU A 141 13.02 7.28 20.47
C LEU A 141 13.41 7.73 19.06
N ILE A 142 14.45 7.11 18.52
CA ILE A 142 14.92 7.30 17.15
C ILE A 142 14.73 6.00 16.37
N THR A 143 14.62 6.08 15.05
CA THR A 143 14.68 4.89 14.19
C THR A 143 16.07 4.27 14.29
N MET A 144 16.16 2.96 14.54
CA MET A 144 17.44 2.26 14.49
C MET A 144 17.81 2.07 13.03
N ASP A 145 18.60 2.99 12.49
CA ASP A 145 19.07 2.92 11.12
C ASP A 145 20.28 1.99 10.99
N SER A 146 20.30 1.16 9.94
CA SER A 146 21.51 0.45 9.53
C SER A 146 22.33 1.35 8.61
N PRO A 147 23.66 1.44 8.78
CA PRO A 147 24.49 2.07 7.76
C PRO A 147 24.28 1.34 6.41
N GLU A 148 24.00 2.11 5.35
CA GLU A 148 23.74 1.62 3.99
C GLU A 148 24.86 0.70 3.47
N GLU A 149 26.08 0.88 3.98
CA GLU A 149 27.19 -0.06 3.77
C GLU A 149 27.80 -0.50 5.11
N SER A 150 27.64 -1.79 5.43
CA SER A 150 28.63 -2.45 6.26
C SER A 150 29.90 -2.60 5.44
N THR A 151 30.95 -1.86 5.79
CA THR A 151 32.33 -2.08 5.29
C THR A 151 32.88 -3.49 5.57
N ASP A 152 32.11 -4.34 6.26
CA ASP A 152 32.43 -5.73 6.52
C ASP A 152 32.01 -6.56 5.30
N SER A 153 32.96 -7.27 4.69
CA SER A 153 32.89 -8.11 3.48
C SER A 153 31.77 -9.17 3.40
N ASP A 154 30.90 -9.26 4.41
CA ASP A 154 30.05 -10.42 4.68
C ASP A 154 28.55 -10.15 4.51
N GLY A 155 28.12 -8.91 4.24
CA GLY A 155 26.72 -8.58 3.93
C GLY A 155 25.73 -9.14 4.97
N TYR A 156 25.99 -8.87 6.25
CA TYR A 156 25.25 -9.52 7.33
C TYR A 156 23.87 -8.90 7.58
N ILE A 157 23.65 -7.64 7.16
CA ILE A 157 22.39 -6.91 7.34
C ILE A 157 21.22 -7.67 6.71
N ASP A 158 21.39 -8.15 5.47
CA ASP A 158 20.40 -8.97 4.74
C ASP A 158 20.12 -10.34 5.38
N LYS A 159 21.01 -10.80 6.27
CA LYS A 159 20.94 -12.08 6.96
C LYS A 159 20.35 -11.96 8.36
N ILE A 160 20.07 -10.74 8.84
CA ILE A 160 19.30 -10.53 10.07
C ILE A 160 17.85 -10.94 9.79
N GLY A 161 17.34 -11.88 10.57
CA GLY A 161 15.98 -12.40 10.48
C GLY A 161 15.22 -12.35 11.80
N ILE A 162 15.85 -11.85 12.88
CA ILE A 162 15.19 -11.65 14.17
C ILE A 162 14.70 -10.20 14.30
N PRO A 163 13.55 -9.98 14.96
CA PRO A 163 13.05 -8.64 15.22
C PRO A 163 13.90 -7.89 16.24
N SER A 164 13.97 -6.57 16.09
CA SER A 164 14.69 -5.70 17.01
C SER A 164 13.93 -4.41 17.30
N ALA A 165 14.14 -3.87 18.51
CA ALA A 165 13.56 -2.57 18.89
C ALA A 165 14.45 -1.78 19.85
N LEU A 166 14.51 -0.46 19.66
CA LEU A 166 15.13 0.50 20.58
C LEU A 166 14.12 0.90 21.63
N ILE A 167 14.51 0.81 22.89
CA ILE A 167 13.69 1.21 24.03
C ILE A 167 14.33 2.38 24.77
N LYS A 168 13.50 3.22 25.39
CA LYS A 168 13.97 4.34 26.20
C LYS A 168 14.88 3.87 27.33
N LYS A 169 15.86 4.71 27.67
CA LYS A 169 16.77 4.48 28.80
C LYS A 169 16.06 4.11 30.09
N SER A 170 15.03 4.87 30.48
CA SER A 170 14.27 4.64 31.72
C SER A 170 13.61 3.26 31.79
N PHE A 171 13.08 2.78 30.66
CA PHE A 171 12.49 1.44 30.57
C PHE A 171 13.57 0.36 30.59
N GLY A 172 14.65 0.52 29.82
CA GLY A 172 15.79 -0.39 29.83
C GLY A 172 16.42 -0.55 31.23
N ASP A 173 16.56 0.54 31.97
CA ASP A 173 17.07 0.53 33.35
C ASP A 173 16.16 -0.24 34.29
N SER A 174 14.83 -0.09 34.15
CA SER A 174 13.84 -0.83 34.94
C SER A 174 13.91 -2.35 34.71
N LEU A 175 14.10 -2.77 33.45
CA LEU A 175 14.28 -4.19 33.10
C LEU A 175 15.58 -4.75 33.69
N LYS A 176 16.68 -4.00 33.59
CA LYS A 176 17.98 -4.41 34.17
C LYS A 176 17.92 -4.52 35.68
N GLU A 177 17.21 -3.62 36.36
CA GLU A 177 17.03 -3.67 37.81
C GLU A 177 16.27 -4.93 38.23
N ALA A 178 15.16 -5.26 37.54
CA ALA A 178 14.40 -6.49 37.79
C ALA A 178 15.28 -7.75 37.55
N LEU A 179 16.06 -7.78 36.47
CA LEU A 179 16.99 -8.88 36.18
C LEU A 179 18.08 -9.01 37.23
N LYS A 180 18.63 -7.90 37.73
CA LYS A 180 19.62 -7.89 38.81
C LYS A 180 19.06 -8.43 40.13
N ASN A 181 17.77 -8.20 40.37
CA ASN A 181 17.03 -8.76 41.50
C ASN A 181 16.68 -10.26 41.30
N LYS A 182 17.15 -10.89 40.21
CA LYS A 182 16.88 -12.28 39.83
C LYS A 182 15.40 -12.57 39.60
N GLU A 183 14.64 -11.55 39.20
CA GLU A 183 13.24 -11.71 38.80
C GLU A 183 13.17 -12.26 37.38
N ASP A 184 12.18 -13.13 37.12
CA ASP A 184 11.90 -13.61 35.75
C ASP A 184 11.16 -12.52 34.98
N VAL A 185 11.89 -11.83 34.10
CA VAL A 185 11.35 -10.75 33.28
C VAL A 185 10.83 -11.33 31.98
N VAL A 186 9.51 -11.34 31.83
CA VAL A 186 8.82 -11.85 30.63
C VAL A 186 8.10 -10.69 29.98
N ILE A 187 8.33 -10.48 28.69
CA ILE A 187 7.70 -9.40 27.93
C ILE A 187 6.97 -9.95 26.71
N ARG A 188 6.05 -9.12 26.22
CA ARG A 188 5.32 -9.30 24.97
C ARG A 188 5.66 -8.14 24.04
N LEU A 189 6.22 -8.47 22.88
CA LEU A 189 6.40 -7.56 21.74
C LEU A 189 5.18 -7.71 20.84
N ASP A 190 4.43 -6.64 20.60
CA ASP A 190 3.20 -6.68 19.78
C ASP A 190 3.32 -5.73 18.59
N TRP A 191 3.26 -6.31 17.38
CA TRP A 191 3.37 -5.62 16.09
C TRP A 191 2.03 -5.53 15.34
N ARG A 192 0.92 -5.88 15.99
CA ARG A 192 -0.41 -5.87 15.36
C ARG A 192 -0.88 -4.46 15.03
N GLU A 193 -0.49 -3.45 15.81
CA GLU A 193 -0.92 -2.06 15.59
C GLU A 193 0.15 -1.20 14.89
N SER A 194 1.23 -1.82 14.39
CA SER A 194 2.35 -1.09 13.76
C SER A 194 1.98 -0.45 12.41
N MET A 195 0.86 -0.83 11.79
CA MET A 195 0.37 -0.25 10.54
C MET A 195 -1.01 0.42 10.73
N PRO A 196 -1.17 1.67 10.26
CA PRO A 196 -2.45 2.38 10.33
C PRO A 196 -3.44 1.87 9.27
N HIS A 197 -4.71 1.67 9.67
CA HIS A 197 -5.78 1.15 8.80
C HIS A 197 -6.92 2.16 8.65
N PRO A 198 -6.72 3.30 7.96
CA PRO A 198 -7.70 4.39 7.95
C PRO A 198 -9.01 4.04 7.24
N ASP A 199 -8.98 3.19 6.21
CA ASP A 199 -10.14 2.93 5.34
C ASP A 199 -10.26 1.47 4.85
N GLY A 200 -9.47 0.54 5.41
CA GLY A 200 -9.50 -0.87 5.04
C GLY A 200 -8.91 -1.18 3.66
N ARG A 201 -8.14 -0.24 3.09
CA ARG A 201 -7.33 -0.45 1.90
C ARG A 201 -5.86 -0.35 2.27
N VAL A 202 -5.04 -1.12 1.57
CA VAL A 202 -3.58 -1.05 1.68
C VAL A 202 -3.06 -0.35 0.45
N GLU A 203 -2.53 0.85 0.66
CA GLU A 203 -1.82 1.62 -0.35
C GLU A 203 -0.33 1.33 -0.18
N TYR A 204 0.36 1.02 -1.27
CA TYR A 204 1.80 0.86 -1.29
C TYR A 204 2.38 1.84 -2.30
N GLU A 205 3.42 2.55 -1.89
CA GLU A 205 4.18 3.48 -2.74
C GLU A 205 5.60 2.93 -2.92
N PHE A 206 6.14 3.07 -4.13
CA PHE A 206 7.49 2.63 -4.43
C PHE A 206 8.43 3.84 -4.38
N TRP A 207 9.37 3.79 -3.44
CA TRP A 207 10.40 4.81 -3.25
C TRP A 207 11.75 4.24 -3.68
N THR A 208 12.50 4.97 -4.49
CA THR A 208 13.79 4.54 -5.04
C THR A 208 14.71 5.74 -5.24
N ASN A 209 15.98 5.49 -5.52
CA ASN A 209 16.94 6.49 -5.92
C ASN A 209 17.57 6.14 -7.27
N SER A 210 17.92 7.13 -8.10
CA SER A 210 18.43 6.88 -9.46
C SER A 210 19.84 6.29 -9.50
N ASN A 211 20.54 6.23 -8.36
CA ASN A 211 21.80 5.51 -8.18
C ASN A 211 21.61 4.04 -7.74
N ASP A 212 20.40 3.62 -7.39
CA ASP A 212 20.13 2.22 -7.04
C ASP A 212 20.27 1.34 -8.29
N GLU A 213 21.06 0.26 -8.21
CA GLU A 213 21.17 -0.68 -9.34
C GLU A 213 19.85 -1.46 -9.53
N CYS A 214 19.12 -1.13 -10.59
CA CYS A 214 17.92 -1.85 -10.99
C CYS A 214 18.33 -3.19 -11.63
N GLY A 215 18.41 -4.25 -10.82
CA GLY A 215 18.70 -5.61 -11.28
C GLY A 215 17.48 -6.35 -11.83
N VAL A 216 17.59 -7.68 -11.93
CA VAL A 216 16.53 -8.64 -12.36
C VAL A 216 15.20 -8.48 -11.58
N ARG A 217 15.25 -7.84 -10.41
CA ARG A 217 14.09 -7.52 -9.56
C ARG A 217 13.17 -6.45 -10.17
N CYS A 218 13.68 -5.58 -11.05
CA CYS A 218 12.88 -4.55 -11.72
C CYS A 218 12.03 -5.11 -12.86
N ASP A 219 12.52 -6.15 -13.54
CA ASP A 219 11.79 -6.86 -14.60
C ASP A 219 10.54 -7.58 -14.06
N GLU A 220 10.60 -8.11 -12.83
CA GLU A 220 9.44 -8.71 -12.15
C GLU A 220 8.37 -7.66 -11.79
N GLN A 221 8.76 -6.40 -11.60
CA GLN A 221 7.93 -5.27 -11.18
C GLN A 221 7.25 -4.52 -12.35
N MET A 222 7.71 -4.74 -13.60
CA MET A 222 7.08 -4.17 -14.81
C MET A 222 5.62 -4.60 -15.04
N ASN A 223 5.15 -5.65 -14.37
CA ASN A 223 3.78 -6.18 -14.53
C ASN A 223 2.71 -5.36 -13.77
N PHE A 224 3.09 -4.35 -12.97
CA PHE A 224 2.16 -3.49 -12.25
C PHE A 224 1.68 -2.31 -13.12
N VAL A 225 0.37 -2.25 -13.39
CA VAL A 225 -0.21 -1.43 -14.47
C VAL A 225 -0.42 0.05 -14.09
N LYS A 226 -0.20 0.46 -12.83
CA LYS A 226 -0.28 1.87 -12.38
C LYS A 226 0.69 2.13 -11.24
N ILE A 227 1.82 2.77 -11.54
CA ILE A 227 2.83 3.16 -10.56
C ILE A 227 3.09 4.66 -10.70
N THR A 228 3.23 5.34 -9.55
CA THR A 228 3.80 6.69 -9.43
C THR A 228 5.16 6.51 -8.74
N PRO A 229 6.28 6.81 -9.41
CA PRO A 229 7.59 6.69 -8.80
C PRO A 229 7.81 7.82 -7.80
N HIS A 230 8.41 7.48 -6.66
CA HIS A 230 8.79 8.44 -5.64
C HIS A 230 10.28 8.36 -5.39
N TYR A 231 10.92 9.53 -5.16
CA TYR A 231 12.37 9.59 -4.92
C TYR A 231 12.68 10.18 -3.57
N ILE A 232 13.60 9.53 -2.86
CA ILE A 232 14.04 10.00 -1.55
C ILE A 232 14.93 11.23 -1.76
N THR A 233 14.57 12.32 -1.09
CA THR A 233 15.37 13.54 -1.03
C THR A 233 15.71 13.87 0.42
N TRP A 234 16.97 14.19 0.67
CA TRP A 234 17.46 14.63 1.97
C TRP A 234 17.56 16.16 1.99
N TYR A 235 17.82 16.73 3.16
CA TYR A 235 18.14 18.14 3.30
C TYR A 235 19.43 18.31 4.10
N CYS A 236 20.15 19.36 3.78
CA CYS A 236 21.34 19.76 4.50
C CYS A 236 20.96 20.81 5.56
N PRO A 237 21.30 20.58 6.85
CA PRO A 237 20.96 21.53 7.90
C PRO A 237 21.57 22.91 7.63
N GLN A 238 20.84 23.98 7.96
CA GLN A 238 21.23 25.37 7.65
C GLN A 238 22.66 25.71 8.08
N ALA A 239 23.10 25.18 9.23
CA ALA A 239 24.45 25.38 9.76
C ALA A 239 25.58 24.87 8.84
N PHE A 240 25.28 23.91 7.95
CA PHE A 240 26.26 23.25 7.07
C PHE A 240 26.07 23.61 5.60
N THR A 241 25.15 24.50 5.25
CA THR A 241 24.86 24.92 3.85
C THR A 241 26.08 25.43 3.09
N LEU A 242 27.03 26.05 3.79
CA LEU A 242 28.26 26.57 3.20
C LEU A 242 29.39 25.55 3.10
N SER A 243 29.25 24.38 3.72
CA SER A 243 30.25 23.31 3.72
C SER A 243 30.43 22.73 2.32
N SER A 244 31.63 22.21 2.04
CA SER A 244 31.93 21.57 0.75
C SER A 244 31.08 20.32 0.54
N GLN A 245 30.80 19.57 1.61
CA GLN A 245 29.96 18.38 1.60
C GLN A 245 28.53 18.72 1.19
N CYS A 246 27.95 19.77 1.77
CA CYS A 246 26.60 20.18 1.42
C CYS A 246 26.51 20.67 -0.04
N LYS A 247 27.52 21.39 -0.52
CA LYS A 247 27.56 21.89 -1.90
C LYS A 247 27.73 20.80 -2.96
N SER A 248 28.43 19.71 -2.64
CA SER A 248 28.55 18.58 -3.57
C SER A 248 27.29 17.71 -3.57
N GLN A 249 26.68 17.50 -2.41
CA GLN A 249 25.56 16.57 -2.28
C GLN A 249 24.18 17.17 -2.55
N CYS A 250 24.06 18.51 -2.62
CA CYS A 250 22.76 19.19 -2.65
C CYS A 250 22.61 20.24 -3.74
N ILE A 251 21.35 20.48 -4.13
CA ILE A 251 20.90 21.60 -4.95
C ILE A 251 20.04 22.57 -4.11
N ASN A 252 19.73 23.75 -4.68
CA ASN A 252 18.89 24.79 -4.08
C ASN A 252 19.31 25.14 -2.64
N ASN A 253 20.61 25.41 -2.47
CA ASN A 253 21.23 25.79 -1.21
C ASN A 253 20.97 24.80 -0.04
N GLY A 254 21.05 23.50 -0.32
CA GLY A 254 20.89 22.45 0.68
C GLY A 254 19.45 21.97 0.89
N ARG A 255 18.48 22.45 0.10
CA ARG A 255 17.07 22.04 0.23
C ARG A 255 16.84 20.61 -0.24
N TYR A 256 17.50 20.18 -1.31
CA TYR A 256 17.34 18.84 -1.87
C TYR A 256 18.71 18.20 -2.05
N CYS A 257 18.92 17.07 -1.40
CA CYS A 257 20.20 16.37 -1.36
C CYS A 257 20.00 14.87 -1.64
N ALA A 258 21.05 14.22 -2.10
CA ALA A 258 21.17 12.77 -2.13
C ALA A 258 22.52 12.37 -1.52
N PRO A 259 22.64 11.17 -0.94
CA PRO A 259 23.93 10.64 -0.52
C PRO A 259 24.86 10.45 -1.73
N ASP A 260 26.15 10.43 -1.45
CA ASP A 260 27.16 10.29 -2.49
C ASP A 260 27.11 8.87 -3.07
N PRO A 261 26.92 8.70 -4.38
CA PRO A 261 26.69 7.39 -4.98
C PRO A 261 27.92 6.48 -4.96
N GLU A 262 29.12 7.05 -4.86
CA GLU A 262 30.39 6.30 -4.86
C GLU A 262 31.08 6.33 -3.49
N GLN A 263 30.45 6.95 -2.49
CA GLN A 263 30.92 7.12 -1.11
C GLN A 263 32.33 7.73 -0.99
N ASP A 264 32.82 8.36 -2.05
CA ASP A 264 34.08 9.10 -2.12
C ASP A 264 33.81 10.52 -2.60
N PHE A 265 33.77 11.45 -1.64
CA PHE A 265 33.53 12.88 -1.90
C PHE A 265 34.59 13.55 -2.80
N GLY A 266 35.66 12.85 -3.20
CA GLY A 266 36.75 13.38 -4.01
C GLY A 266 36.82 12.86 -5.45
N VAL A 267 36.09 11.80 -5.80
CA VAL A 267 36.21 11.13 -7.11
C VAL A 267 34.85 10.63 -7.57
N GLY A 268 34.44 11.05 -8.78
CA GLY A 268 33.26 10.48 -9.42
C GLY A 268 32.06 11.42 -9.48
N TYR A 269 30.86 10.88 -9.35
CA TYR A 269 29.61 11.65 -9.36
C TYR A 269 29.21 12.10 -7.97
N GLU A 270 28.69 13.32 -7.86
CA GLU A 270 28.28 13.88 -6.57
C GLU A 270 26.79 13.64 -6.32
N GLY A 271 26.34 13.68 -5.06
CA GLY A 271 24.91 13.51 -4.73
C GLY A 271 23.98 14.50 -5.46
N LYS A 272 24.44 15.72 -5.79
CA LYS A 272 23.63 16.66 -6.60
C LYS A 272 23.30 16.12 -8.00
N ASP A 273 24.18 15.30 -8.58
CA ASP A 273 23.97 14.69 -9.90
C ASP A 273 22.83 13.66 -9.83
N VAL A 274 22.77 12.92 -8.72
CA VAL A 274 21.66 12.00 -8.40
C VAL A 274 20.35 12.78 -8.25
N VAL A 275 20.36 13.92 -7.54
CA VAL A 275 19.16 14.76 -7.41
C VAL A 275 18.68 15.29 -8.78
N PHE A 276 19.60 15.67 -9.67
CA PHE A 276 19.24 16.11 -11.03
C PHE A 276 18.55 15.00 -11.82
N GLU A 277 19.03 13.76 -11.71
CA GLU A 277 18.43 12.63 -12.41
C GLU A 277 17.11 12.20 -11.77
N ASN A 278 16.99 12.19 -10.44
CA ASN A 278 15.71 11.94 -9.74
C ASN A 278 14.63 12.92 -10.22
N LEU A 279 14.95 14.21 -10.26
CA LEU A 279 14.07 15.24 -10.79
C LEU A 279 13.68 14.98 -12.26
N ARG A 280 14.63 14.53 -13.07
CA ARG A 280 14.40 14.21 -14.49
C ARG A 280 13.47 13.01 -14.64
N GLN A 281 13.68 11.94 -13.88
CA GLN A 281 12.85 10.74 -13.88
C GLN A 281 11.40 11.04 -13.44
N LEU A 282 11.22 11.84 -12.39
CA LEU A 282 9.90 12.34 -11.98
C LEU A 282 9.21 13.13 -13.09
N CYS A 283 9.96 13.99 -13.78
CA CYS A 283 9.43 14.77 -14.89
C CYS A 283 9.11 13.92 -16.13
N VAL A 284 9.91 12.89 -16.43
CA VAL A 284 9.60 11.90 -17.47
C VAL A 284 8.27 11.22 -17.16
N HIS A 285 8.06 10.76 -15.92
CA HIS A 285 6.80 10.14 -15.50
C HIS A 285 5.61 11.11 -15.61
N ARG A 286 5.72 12.33 -15.06
CA ARG A 286 4.64 13.34 -15.12
C ARG A 286 4.21 13.60 -16.56
N VAL A 287 5.16 13.79 -17.47
CA VAL A 287 4.89 14.08 -18.88
C VAL A 287 4.32 12.86 -19.60
N ALA A 288 4.81 11.65 -19.32
CA ALA A 288 4.26 10.42 -19.89
C ALA A 288 2.82 10.17 -19.42
N ASN A 289 2.52 10.49 -18.16
CA ASN A 289 1.21 10.35 -17.54
C ASN A 289 0.16 11.29 -18.16
N GLU A 290 0.54 12.49 -18.62
CA GLU A 290 -0.37 13.38 -19.38
C GLU A 290 -1.01 12.69 -20.60
N THR A 291 -0.30 11.70 -21.18
CA THR A 291 -0.76 10.93 -22.34
C THR A 291 -1.30 9.55 -21.97
N ASN A 292 -1.51 9.27 -20.67
CA ASN A 292 -1.82 7.96 -20.10
C ASN A 292 -0.81 6.87 -20.47
N ARG A 293 0.46 7.24 -20.68
CA ARG A 293 1.57 6.32 -21.02
C ARG A 293 2.60 6.21 -19.90
N SER A 294 2.14 6.19 -18.65
CA SER A 294 3.03 6.19 -17.47
C SER A 294 4.01 5.01 -17.45
N TRP A 295 3.69 3.87 -18.10
CA TRP A 295 4.59 2.72 -18.21
C TRP A 295 5.90 3.02 -18.96
N VAL A 296 5.92 4.04 -19.84
CA VAL A 296 7.13 4.43 -20.60
C VAL A 296 8.24 4.94 -19.68
N TRP A 297 7.90 5.33 -18.45
CA TRP A 297 8.90 5.61 -17.43
C TRP A 297 9.79 4.39 -17.12
N TRP A 298 9.25 3.16 -17.14
CA TRP A 298 10.04 1.94 -16.97
C TRP A 298 11.07 1.77 -18.08
N ASP A 299 10.67 1.98 -19.33
CA ASP A 299 11.58 1.93 -20.47
C ASP A 299 12.71 2.97 -20.30
N TYR A 300 12.38 4.17 -19.80
CA TYR A 300 13.36 5.22 -19.53
C TYR A 300 14.36 4.83 -18.45
N VAL A 301 13.91 4.39 -17.26
CA VAL A 301 14.84 4.07 -16.16
C VAL A 301 15.72 2.87 -16.49
N THR A 302 15.17 1.87 -17.20
CA THR A 302 15.92 0.71 -17.65
C THR A 302 16.97 1.09 -18.70
N ASP A 303 16.59 1.84 -19.74
CA ASP A 303 17.54 2.28 -20.77
C ASP A 303 18.59 3.25 -20.18
N PHE A 304 18.20 4.12 -19.24
CA PHE A 304 19.12 5.02 -18.56
C PHE A 304 20.15 4.24 -17.73
N HIS A 305 19.72 3.26 -16.95
CA HIS A 305 20.63 2.43 -16.16
C HIS A 305 21.64 1.67 -17.03
N ILE A 306 21.17 1.12 -18.16
CA ILE A 306 22.02 0.38 -19.10
C ILE A 306 23.00 1.30 -19.84
N ARG A 307 22.54 2.47 -20.30
CA ARG A 307 23.31 3.32 -21.23
C ARG A 307 24.10 4.43 -20.54
N CYS A 308 23.64 4.87 -19.37
CA CYS A 308 24.17 6.02 -18.61
C CYS A 308 24.82 5.58 -17.30
N SER A 309 25.56 4.48 -17.33
CA SER A 309 26.23 3.92 -16.16
C SER A 309 27.26 4.89 -15.55
N MET A 310 27.25 5.01 -14.22
CA MET A 310 28.29 5.73 -13.46
C MET A 310 29.66 5.07 -13.65
N LYS A 311 29.73 3.73 -13.72
CA LYS A 311 30.97 2.96 -13.96
C LYS A 311 31.64 3.34 -15.29
N GLU A 312 30.83 3.65 -16.30
CA GLU A 312 31.31 4.08 -17.62
C GLU A 312 31.49 5.61 -17.74
N LYS A 313 31.28 6.36 -16.65
CA LYS A 313 31.31 7.83 -16.63
C LYS A 313 30.34 8.47 -17.63
N LYS A 314 29.16 7.88 -17.78
CA LYS A 314 28.09 8.35 -18.68
C LYS A 314 26.85 8.87 -17.95
N TYR A 315 26.93 8.99 -16.62
CA TYR A 315 25.82 9.52 -15.82
C TYR A 315 25.72 11.04 -15.99
N SER A 316 25.11 11.47 -17.09
CA SER A 316 25.07 12.89 -17.46
C SER A 316 23.72 13.28 -18.05
N LYS A 317 23.47 14.59 -18.08
CA LYS A 317 22.29 15.18 -18.71
C LYS A 317 22.20 14.79 -20.19
N GLU A 318 23.32 14.78 -20.91
CA GLU A 318 23.36 14.47 -22.33
C GLU A 318 22.93 13.02 -22.58
N CYS A 319 23.44 12.08 -21.78
CA CYS A 319 23.05 10.68 -21.88
C CYS A 319 21.55 10.49 -21.60
N ALA A 320 21.04 11.14 -20.56
CA ALA A 320 19.61 11.13 -20.26
C ALA A 320 18.75 11.66 -21.42
N GLU A 321 19.16 12.78 -22.02
CA GLU A 321 18.46 13.37 -23.16
C GLU A 321 18.46 12.45 -24.40
N ASP A 322 19.51 11.67 -24.61
CA ASP A 322 19.58 10.71 -25.70
C ASP A 322 18.68 9.49 -25.46
N VAL A 323 18.53 9.04 -24.22
CA VAL A 323 17.52 8.03 -23.84
C VAL A 323 16.11 8.56 -24.10
N ILE A 324 15.78 9.77 -23.64
CA ILE A 324 14.48 10.44 -23.88
C ILE A 324 14.15 10.47 -25.38
N LYS A 325 15.12 10.85 -26.23
CA LYS A 325 14.95 10.88 -27.68
C LYS A 325 14.69 9.49 -28.26
N SER A 326 15.42 8.47 -27.80
CA SER A 326 15.26 7.10 -28.30
C SER A 326 13.87 6.52 -28.00
N LEU A 327 13.25 6.96 -26.90
CA LEU A 327 11.89 6.59 -26.50
C LEU A 327 10.79 7.49 -27.10
N ASN A 328 11.14 8.41 -28.00
CA ASN A 328 10.23 9.40 -28.61
C ASN A 328 9.42 10.22 -27.60
N LEU A 329 10.02 10.53 -26.44
CA LEU A 329 9.40 11.37 -25.41
C LEU A 329 9.56 12.87 -25.73
N PRO A 330 8.57 13.73 -25.39
CA PRO A 330 8.63 15.16 -25.71
C PRO A 330 9.62 15.89 -24.78
N ILE A 331 10.89 15.93 -25.19
CA ILE A 331 12.01 16.50 -24.44
C ILE A 331 11.77 17.94 -23.96
N GLU A 332 11.10 18.78 -24.76
CA GLU A 332 10.82 20.17 -24.39
C GLU A 332 9.85 20.28 -23.20
N LYS A 333 8.87 19.38 -23.11
CA LYS A 333 7.97 19.32 -21.94
C LYS A 333 8.72 18.87 -20.70
N ILE A 334 9.62 17.90 -20.84
CA ILE A 334 10.43 17.38 -19.73
C ILE A 334 11.39 18.47 -19.23
N LYS A 335 12.08 19.17 -20.13
CA LYS A 335 12.94 20.33 -19.78
C LYS A 335 12.17 21.42 -19.05
N LYS A 336 10.95 21.71 -19.50
CA LYS A 336 10.05 22.67 -18.82
C LYS A 336 9.66 22.21 -17.41
N CYS A 337 9.41 20.91 -17.22
CA CYS A 337 9.10 20.35 -15.90
C CYS A 337 10.31 20.43 -14.94
N VAL A 338 11.51 20.10 -15.44
CA VAL A 338 12.75 20.16 -14.65
C VAL A 338 13.07 21.60 -14.23
N GLY A 339 12.85 22.56 -15.14
CA GLY A 339 13.13 23.98 -14.89
C GLY A 339 14.63 24.26 -14.77
N ASP A 340 14.98 25.26 -13.97
CA ASP A 340 16.37 25.52 -13.56
C ASP A 340 16.62 24.88 -12.18
N PRO A 341 17.31 23.72 -12.13
CA PRO A 341 17.54 23.02 -10.88
C PRO A 341 18.70 23.60 -10.07
N LEU A 342 19.38 24.66 -10.55
CA LEU A 342 20.42 25.37 -9.81
C LEU A 342 19.90 26.67 -9.18
N ALA A 343 18.73 27.15 -9.61
CA ALA A 343 18.13 28.35 -9.04
C ALA A 343 17.73 28.10 -7.58
N ASP A 344 18.01 29.06 -6.69
CA ASP A 344 17.67 28.99 -5.27
C ASP A 344 16.16 29.23 -4.97
N VAL A 345 15.30 28.63 -5.79
CA VAL A 345 13.83 28.68 -5.68
C VAL A 345 13.28 27.32 -5.26
N GLU A 346 12.04 27.26 -4.76
CA GLU A 346 11.41 25.97 -4.50
C GLU A 346 11.14 25.26 -5.82
N ASN A 347 11.51 23.98 -5.91
CA ASN A 347 11.16 23.14 -7.05
C ASN A 347 9.88 22.39 -6.71
N GLU A 348 8.79 22.66 -7.43
CA GLU A 348 7.48 22.06 -7.16
C GLU A 348 7.50 20.53 -7.21
N VAL A 349 8.33 19.94 -8.07
CA VAL A 349 8.44 18.48 -8.19
C VAL A 349 9.06 17.89 -6.91
N LEU A 350 10.24 18.37 -6.54
CA LEU A 350 10.97 17.85 -5.37
C LEU A 350 10.32 18.23 -4.04
N LYS A 351 9.62 19.37 -3.98
CA LYS A 351 8.83 19.77 -2.81
C LYS A 351 7.70 18.78 -2.53
N ILE A 352 6.99 18.35 -3.58
CA ILE A 352 5.93 17.35 -3.44
C ILE A 352 6.51 16.03 -2.90
N GLU A 353 7.70 15.62 -3.37
CA GLU A 353 8.36 14.44 -2.81
C GLU A 353 8.66 14.63 -1.33
N GLN A 354 9.32 15.74 -0.92
CA GLN A 354 9.60 16.02 0.51
C GLN A 354 8.36 16.05 1.40
N GLU A 355 7.25 16.61 0.92
CA GLU A 355 5.99 16.63 1.67
C GLU A 355 5.33 15.25 1.76
N ARG A 356 5.56 14.39 0.76
CA ARG A 356 5.04 13.01 0.70
C ARG A 356 5.91 11.99 1.40
N GLN A 357 7.18 12.30 1.67
CA GLN A 357 8.10 11.46 2.44
C GLN A 357 7.57 11.29 3.87
N LEU A 358 6.59 10.41 4.05
CA LEU A 358 6.19 9.82 5.31
C LEU A 358 7.19 8.73 5.68
N THR A 359 7.28 8.41 6.97
CA THR A 359 8.18 7.36 7.47
C THR A 359 7.99 6.06 6.71
N PHE A 360 9.09 5.63 6.09
CA PHE A 360 9.15 4.52 5.16
C PHE A 360 9.04 3.18 5.87
N PHE A 361 8.35 2.25 5.23
CA PHE A 361 8.62 0.84 5.41
C PHE A 361 9.99 0.55 4.79
N GLU A 362 10.99 0.31 5.63
CA GLU A 362 12.30 -0.20 5.21
C GLU A 362 12.43 -1.61 5.78
N GLY A 363 11.93 -2.57 4.99
CA GLY A 363 12.10 -3.99 5.22
C GLY A 363 12.72 -4.64 3.99
N LYS A 364 13.21 -5.86 4.14
CA LYS A 364 13.76 -6.63 3.01
C LYS A 364 12.72 -6.73 1.88
N LEU A 365 13.08 -6.33 0.66
CA LEU A 365 12.25 -6.45 -0.56
C LEU A 365 12.11 -7.91 -1.05
N GLU A 366 11.92 -8.84 -0.14
CA GLU A 366 11.65 -10.25 -0.41
C GLU A 366 10.14 -10.46 -0.55
N ARG A 367 9.72 -11.23 -1.55
CA ARG A 367 8.29 -11.43 -1.89
C ARG A 367 7.41 -11.75 -0.67
N THR A 368 7.86 -12.67 0.20
CA THR A 368 7.11 -13.08 1.39
C THR A 368 7.05 -11.97 2.44
N ALA A 369 8.14 -11.23 2.65
CA ALA A 369 8.20 -10.13 3.61
C ALA A 369 7.30 -8.96 3.17
N VAL A 370 7.34 -8.60 1.89
CA VAL A 370 6.47 -7.57 1.30
C VAL A 370 5.01 -7.98 1.39
N LEU A 371 4.68 -9.24 1.06
CA LEU A 371 3.30 -9.71 1.14
C LEU A 371 2.79 -9.75 2.58
N LYS A 372 3.60 -10.18 3.56
CA LYS A 372 3.26 -10.10 4.99
C LYS A 372 3.01 -8.66 5.44
N ALA A 373 3.84 -7.71 5.01
CA ALA A 373 3.66 -6.29 5.29
C ALA A 373 2.33 -5.76 4.71
N ILE A 374 2.05 -6.05 3.44
CA ILE A 374 0.77 -5.69 2.80
C ILE A 374 -0.41 -6.30 3.55
N CYS A 375 -0.34 -7.59 3.89
CA CYS A 375 -1.40 -8.28 4.61
C CYS A 375 -1.63 -7.72 6.02
N ALA A 376 -0.57 -7.29 6.71
CA ALA A 376 -0.67 -6.62 8.01
C ALA A 376 -1.44 -5.30 7.95
N GLY A 377 -1.44 -4.64 6.78
CA GLY A 377 -2.17 -3.42 6.43
C GLY A 377 -3.70 -3.58 6.35
N PHE A 378 -4.23 -4.81 6.29
CA PHE A 378 -5.67 -4.99 6.30
C PHE A 378 -6.23 -4.94 7.71
N LYS A 379 -7.45 -4.41 7.82
CA LYS A 379 -8.24 -4.55 9.05
C LYS A 379 -8.52 -6.04 9.27
N GLU A 380 -8.38 -6.49 10.51
CA GLU A 380 -8.71 -7.87 10.91
C GLU A 380 -10.08 -8.26 10.36
N THR A 381 -10.16 -9.44 9.72
CA THR A 381 -11.35 -10.00 9.04
C THR A 381 -11.68 -9.44 7.64
N ALA A 382 -10.95 -8.42 7.17
CA ALA A 382 -11.02 -7.87 5.82
C ALA A 382 -9.84 -8.32 4.94
N ASP A 383 -9.10 -9.32 5.40
CA ASP A 383 -7.92 -9.87 4.74
C ASP A 383 -8.29 -10.51 3.38
N PRO A 384 -7.57 -10.18 2.29
CA PRO A 384 -7.74 -10.85 1.01
C PRO A 384 -7.37 -12.33 1.08
N PRO A 385 -7.92 -13.21 0.21
CA PRO A 385 -7.60 -14.65 0.22
C PRO A 385 -6.11 -14.98 0.09
N ILE A 386 -5.32 -14.13 -0.57
CA ILE A 386 -3.86 -14.33 -0.69
C ILE A 386 -3.13 -14.23 0.65
N CYS A 387 -3.70 -13.48 1.60
CA CYS A 387 -3.14 -13.29 2.94
C CYS A 387 -3.44 -14.47 3.88
N LEU A 388 -4.31 -15.40 3.48
CA LEU A 388 -4.73 -16.59 4.25
C LEU A 388 -4.12 -17.87 3.65
N THR A 389 -2.91 -17.74 3.11
CA THR A 389 -2.17 -18.87 2.55
C THR A 389 -1.10 -19.32 3.53
N GLY A 390 -0.82 -20.62 3.58
CA GLY A 390 0.12 -21.20 4.55
C GLY A 390 1.58 -20.73 4.42
N ASP A 391 1.93 -20.06 3.32
CA ASP A 391 3.25 -19.42 3.15
C ASP A 391 3.34 -18.06 3.89
N ILE A 392 2.20 -17.51 4.31
CA ILE A 392 2.05 -16.15 4.85
C ILE A 392 1.60 -16.17 6.31
N GLU A 393 0.64 -17.02 6.65
CA GLU A 393 0.10 -17.17 8.00
C GLU A 393 -0.07 -18.65 8.38
N THR A 394 -0.41 -18.92 9.65
CA THR A 394 -0.74 -20.26 10.14
C THR A 394 -2.21 -20.35 10.52
N ASN A 395 -3.00 -21.09 9.73
CA ASN A 395 -4.44 -21.17 9.95
C ASN A 395 -4.79 -21.96 11.22
N GLU A 396 -5.12 -21.26 12.31
CA GLU A 396 -5.44 -21.90 13.59
C GLU A 396 -6.82 -22.56 13.60
N CYS A 397 -7.69 -22.26 12.63
CA CYS A 397 -8.97 -22.95 12.50
C CYS A 397 -8.81 -24.42 12.07
N THR A 398 -7.67 -24.82 11.52
CA THR A 398 -7.39 -26.23 11.19
C THR A 398 -7.16 -27.09 12.44
N GLU A 399 -6.63 -26.51 13.52
CA GLU A 399 -6.34 -27.21 14.76
C GLU A 399 -7.43 -26.94 15.81
N ASN A 400 -8.21 -27.97 16.16
CA ASN A 400 -9.28 -27.88 17.16
C ASN A 400 -10.28 -26.72 16.91
N ASN A 401 -10.51 -26.39 15.63
CA ASN A 401 -11.35 -25.25 15.21
C ASN A 401 -10.92 -23.92 15.85
N GLY A 402 -9.63 -23.78 16.15
CA GLY A 402 -9.09 -22.68 16.93
C GLY A 402 -9.53 -22.65 18.39
N GLY A 403 -10.46 -23.48 18.84
CA GLY A 403 -11.21 -23.29 20.08
C GLY A 403 -12.41 -22.35 19.93
N CYS A 404 -12.87 -22.12 18.70
CA CYS A 404 -14.16 -21.48 18.43
C CYS A 404 -15.30 -22.50 18.42
N TRP A 405 -16.52 -22.00 18.59
CA TRP A 405 -17.73 -22.80 18.51
C TRP A 405 -17.87 -23.44 17.12
N GLN A 406 -18.33 -24.69 17.10
CA GLN A 406 -18.67 -25.43 15.89
C GLN A 406 -19.93 -26.27 16.12
N ASP A 407 -20.84 -26.24 15.16
CA ASP A 407 -21.91 -27.22 15.07
C ASP A 407 -21.45 -28.40 14.20
N ILE A 408 -21.21 -29.53 14.86
CA ILE A 408 -20.73 -30.77 14.24
C ILE A 408 -21.78 -31.33 13.25
N ASN A 409 -23.07 -31.11 13.50
CA ASN A 409 -24.13 -31.70 12.69
C ASN A 409 -24.33 -30.96 11.36
N THR A 410 -24.15 -29.63 11.36
CA THR A 410 -24.33 -28.79 10.18
C THR A 410 -23.00 -28.40 9.51
N ASN A 411 -21.87 -28.77 10.13
CA ASN A 411 -20.50 -28.38 9.77
C ASN A 411 -20.33 -26.85 9.66
N VAL A 412 -20.99 -26.13 10.56
CA VAL A 412 -20.93 -24.66 10.63
C VAL A 412 -19.97 -24.29 11.75
N THR A 413 -19.00 -23.43 11.45
CA THR A 413 -17.99 -22.98 12.40
C THR A 413 -18.01 -21.47 12.58
N ALA A 414 -17.77 -21.02 13.81
CA ALA A 414 -17.51 -19.63 14.13
C ALA A 414 -16.04 -19.23 13.96
N CYS A 415 -15.14 -20.16 13.61
CA CYS A 415 -13.74 -19.85 13.39
C CYS A 415 -13.58 -19.16 12.04
N LYS A 416 -13.21 -17.89 12.08
CA LYS A 416 -12.79 -17.12 10.91
C LYS A 416 -11.29 -16.90 11.00
N ASP A 417 -10.59 -17.45 10.02
CA ASP A 417 -9.15 -17.29 9.85
C ASP A 417 -8.82 -15.87 9.40
N THR A 418 -7.68 -15.35 9.85
CA THR A 418 -7.20 -13.98 9.59
C THR A 418 -5.68 -13.98 9.46
N PHE A 419 -5.10 -12.93 8.85
CA PHE A 419 -3.64 -12.81 8.77
C PHE A 419 -2.95 -12.77 10.15
N ARG A 420 -3.67 -12.34 11.19
CA ARG A 420 -3.17 -12.15 12.57
C ARG A 420 -3.48 -13.33 13.49
N GLY A 421 -3.90 -14.44 12.89
CA GLY A 421 -4.36 -15.64 13.55
C GLY A 421 -5.86 -15.84 13.33
N ARG A 422 -6.65 -15.96 14.40
CA ARG A 422 -8.09 -16.24 14.26
C ARG A 422 -9.02 -15.35 15.07
N VAL A 423 -10.22 -15.18 14.54
CA VAL A 423 -11.35 -14.56 15.24
C VAL A 423 -12.49 -15.57 15.36
N CYS A 424 -13.10 -15.66 16.54
CA CYS A 424 -14.37 -16.38 16.69
C CYS A 424 -15.52 -15.40 16.47
N GLU A 425 -16.23 -15.53 15.35
CA GLU A 425 -17.42 -14.76 15.04
C GLU A 425 -18.53 -15.70 14.57
N CYS A 426 -19.74 -15.55 15.14
CA CYS A 426 -20.85 -16.39 14.74
C CYS A 426 -21.17 -16.17 13.25
N PRO A 427 -21.16 -17.23 12.43
CA PRO A 427 -21.16 -17.08 10.99
C PRO A 427 -22.55 -16.75 10.45
N ILE A 428 -22.59 -16.33 9.19
CA ILE A 428 -23.79 -16.41 8.37
C ILE A 428 -23.65 -17.61 7.43
N ALA A 429 -24.27 -18.73 7.76
CA ALA A 429 -24.13 -19.97 6.99
C ALA A 429 -25.46 -20.35 6.37
N LYS A 430 -25.52 -20.62 5.05
CA LYS A 430 -26.76 -21.02 4.35
C LYS A 430 -27.96 -20.07 4.55
N GLY A 431 -27.69 -18.77 4.75
CA GLY A 431 -28.72 -17.76 5.01
C GLY A 431 -29.12 -17.60 6.49
N VAL A 432 -28.52 -18.40 7.38
CA VAL A 432 -28.69 -18.38 8.84
C VAL A 432 -27.78 -17.39 9.50
N GLN A 433 -28.33 -16.41 10.22
CA GLN A 433 -27.55 -15.53 11.07
C GLN A 433 -27.51 -16.08 12.51
N TYR A 434 -26.33 -16.50 12.94
CA TYR A 434 -26.11 -16.92 14.32
C TYR A 434 -25.69 -15.73 15.19
N ARG A 435 -26.09 -15.70 16.47
CA ARG A 435 -25.59 -14.74 17.48
C ARG A 435 -25.07 -15.43 18.73
N GLY A 436 -24.06 -14.82 19.34
CA GLY A 436 -23.48 -15.25 20.61
C GLY A 436 -22.04 -14.79 20.75
N ASP A 437 -21.26 -15.50 21.57
CA ASP A 437 -19.87 -15.14 21.89
C ASP A 437 -18.86 -15.68 20.85
N GLY A 438 -19.28 -16.57 19.94
CA GLY A 438 -18.39 -17.21 18.97
C GLY A 438 -17.51 -18.33 19.54
N TYR A 439 -17.32 -18.39 20.85
CA TYR A 439 -16.46 -19.38 21.52
C TYR A 439 -17.24 -20.58 22.04
N THR A 440 -18.31 -20.34 22.80
CA THR A 440 -19.08 -21.39 23.47
C THR A 440 -20.52 -21.47 23.00
N SER A 441 -21.05 -20.39 22.43
CA SER A 441 -22.43 -20.28 22.02
C SER A 441 -22.56 -19.47 20.75
N CYS A 442 -23.06 -20.10 19.69
CA CYS A 442 -23.73 -19.44 18.59
C CYS A 442 -25.13 -20.05 18.45
N LYS A 443 -26.16 -19.24 18.65
CA LYS A 443 -27.56 -19.66 18.56
C LYS A 443 -28.23 -18.98 17.38
N ASP A 444 -29.18 -19.71 16.79
CA ASP A 444 -30.08 -19.16 15.80
C ASP A 444 -30.88 -17.98 16.39
N VAL A 445 -31.04 -16.92 15.61
CA VAL A 445 -31.86 -15.77 15.99
C VAL A 445 -33.29 -16.06 15.55
N ASP A 446 -34.27 -15.93 16.46
CA ASP A 446 -35.68 -16.00 16.09
C ASP A 446 -36.15 -14.59 15.71
N GLU A 447 -35.94 -14.19 14.45
CA GLU A 447 -36.23 -12.82 14.00
C GLU A 447 -37.72 -12.46 14.12
N CYS A 448 -38.59 -13.48 14.13
CA CYS A 448 -40.02 -13.31 14.36
C CYS A 448 -40.35 -12.93 15.81
N LYS A 449 -39.71 -13.56 16.80
CA LYS A 449 -39.92 -13.23 18.22
C LYS A 449 -39.23 -11.94 18.64
N GLU A 450 -38.06 -11.67 18.07
CA GLU A 450 -37.28 -10.46 18.35
C GLU A 450 -37.83 -9.22 17.62
N HIS A 451 -38.89 -9.38 16.81
CA HIS A 451 -39.48 -8.33 15.97
C HIS A 451 -38.46 -7.64 15.03
N LEU A 452 -37.43 -8.37 14.61
CA LEU A 452 -36.40 -7.86 13.70
C LEU A 452 -36.83 -7.88 12.23
N ALA A 453 -37.88 -8.63 11.89
CA ALA A 453 -38.41 -8.75 10.53
C ALA A 453 -39.94 -8.98 10.49
N CYS A 454 -40.53 -8.83 9.31
CA CYS A 454 -41.96 -9.04 9.01
C CYS A 454 -42.92 -8.19 9.87
N GLN A 455 -42.62 -6.90 10.07
CA GLN A 455 -43.44 -5.98 10.87
C GLN A 455 -44.54 -5.27 10.05
N CYS A 456 -44.72 -5.62 8.77
CA CYS A 456 -45.77 -5.05 7.93
C CYS A 456 -47.20 -5.43 8.33
N ASP A 457 -48.14 -4.51 8.06
CA ASP A 457 -49.58 -4.73 8.27
C ASP A 457 -50.10 -5.89 7.41
N GLY A 458 -50.55 -6.96 8.06
CA GLY A 458 -51.04 -8.16 7.39
C GLY A 458 -49.95 -9.18 7.02
N CYS A 459 -48.74 -9.06 7.58
CA CYS A 459 -47.66 -10.02 7.41
C CYS A 459 -47.70 -11.12 8.48
N SER A 460 -47.41 -12.35 8.05
CA SER A 460 -47.23 -13.52 8.90
C SER A 460 -45.77 -13.93 8.87
N CYS A 461 -45.09 -13.83 10.02
CA CYS A 461 -43.71 -14.29 10.18
C CYS A 461 -43.71 -15.77 10.59
N LYS A 462 -42.93 -16.59 9.89
CA LYS A 462 -42.64 -17.95 10.31
C LYS A 462 -41.14 -18.08 10.52
N ASN A 463 -40.73 -18.28 11.77
CA ASN A 463 -39.34 -18.55 12.06
C ASN A 463 -38.98 -19.93 11.52
N THR A 464 -37.86 -19.99 10.83
CA THR A 464 -37.24 -21.24 10.39
C THR A 464 -35.89 -21.33 11.06
N TRP A 465 -35.35 -22.54 11.21
CA TRP A 465 -34.04 -22.67 11.82
C TRP A 465 -33.02 -21.97 10.91
N GLY A 466 -32.60 -20.78 11.32
CA GLY A 466 -31.70 -19.94 10.57
C GLY A 466 -32.25 -19.14 9.41
N SER A 467 -33.51 -18.77 9.46
CA SER A 467 -34.03 -17.71 8.61
C SER A 467 -35.45 -17.42 9.08
N TYR A 468 -36.11 -16.49 8.41
CA TYR A 468 -37.54 -16.28 8.58
C TYR A 468 -38.22 -16.24 7.21
N GLU A 469 -39.44 -16.75 7.16
CA GLU A 469 -40.31 -16.65 5.99
C GLU A 469 -41.44 -15.66 6.32
N CYS A 470 -41.47 -14.51 5.65
CA CYS A 470 -42.59 -13.58 5.73
C CYS A 470 -43.62 -13.91 4.63
N LYS A 471 -44.89 -14.01 5.00
CA LYS A 471 -46.00 -14.15 4.05
C LYS A 471 -46.96 -12.97 4.19
N CYS A 472 -47.37 -12.42 3.06
CA CYS A 472 -48.44 -11.43 3.01
C CYS A 472 -49.80 -12.13 3.02
N LYS A 473 -50.81 -11.49 3.61
CA LYS A 473 -52.20 -11.95 3.53
C LYS A 473 -52.73 -11.75 2.10
N GLY A 474 -53.20 -12.82 1.45
CA GLY A 474 -53.74 -12.79 0.08
C GLY A 474 -52.72 -13.20 -1.00
N ASP A 475 -52.95 -12.79 -2.26
CA ASP A 475 -52.06 -13.04 -3.42
C ASP A 475 -50.96 -11.95 -3.58
N HIS A 476 -50.61 -11.29 -2.49
CA HIS A 476 -49.63 -10.20 -2.46
C HIS A 476 -48.21 -10.75 -2.34
N LEU A 477 -47.25 -10.10 -3.01
CA LEU A 477 -45.84 -10.46 -2.97
C LEU A 477 -45.13 -9.67 -1.86
N TYR A 478 -44.34 -10.36 -1.03
CA TYR A 478 -43.51 -9.75 0.01
C TYR A 478 -42.17 -9.26 -0.56
N ILE A 479 -41.76 -8.03 -0.21
CA ILE A 479 -40.47 -7.44 -0.57
C ILE A 479 -39.61 -7.27 0.68
N LYS A 480 -38.48 -7.98 0.74
CA LYS A 480 -37.60 -8.04 1.93
C LYS A 480 -36.91 -6.72 2.27
N GLU A 481 -36.51 -5.91 1.29
CA GLU A 481 -35.78 -4.64 1.52
C GLU A 481 -36.62 -3.56 2.19
N ASN A 482 -37.93 -3.50 1.88
CA ASN A 482 -38.84 -2.46 2.35
C ASN A 482 -39.87 -2.99 3.36
N ASP A 483 -39.77 -4.25 3.78
CA ASP A 483 -40.72 -4.96 4.65
C ASP A 483 -42.17 -4.63 4.27
N ALA A 484 -42.56 -4.94 3.01
CA ALA A 484 -43.84 -4.48 2.44
C ALA A 484 -44.51 -5.52 1.53
N CYS A 485 -45.84 -5.46 1.45
CA CYS A 485 -46.68 -6.32 0.61
C CYS A 485 -47.25 -5.56 -0.60
N ILE A 486 -47.08 -6.09 -1.81
CA ILE A 486 -47.61 -5.50 -3.05
C ILE A 486 -48.61 -6.42 -3.77
N GLU A 487 -49.66 -5.84 -4.36
CA GLU A 487 -50.63 -6.58 -5.18
C GLU A 487 -50.02 -7.04 -6.51
N ARG A 488 -50.25 -8.30 -6.88
CA ARG A 488 -50.01 -8.79 -8.25
C ARG A 488 -51.07 -8.24 -9.22
N ARG A 489 -50.89 -7.03 -9.74
CA ARG A 489 -51.70 -6.54 -10.88
C ARG A 489 -51.19 -7.11 -12.19
N THR A 490 -51.68 -8.28 -12.58
CA THR A 490 -51.56 -8.76 -13.97
C THR A 490 -52.63 -8.09 -14.83
N SER A 491 -52.36 -6.85 -15.28
CA SER A 491 -53.30 -6.12 -16.13
C SER A 491 -53.30 -6.71 -17.55
N LYS A 492 -54.39 -7.40 -17.92
CA LYS A 492 -54.69 -7.82 -19.30
C LYS A 492 -54.64 -6.66 -20.32
N PHE A 493 -54.65 -5.41 -19.86
CA PHE A 493 -54.62 -4.20 -20.69
C PHE A 493 -53.24 -3.93 -21.32
N GLY A 494 -52.15 -4.35 -20.66
CA GLY A 494 -50.78 -4.13 -21.18
C GLY A 494 -50.47 -4.96 -22.43
N TRP A 495 -51.04 -6.16 -22.53
CA TRP A 495 -50.81 -7.05 -23.68
C TRP A 495 -51.54 -6.58 -24.95
N PHE A 496 -52.67 -5.88 -24.78
CA PHE A 496 -53.43 -5.34 -25.91
C PHE A 496 -52.68 -4.19 -26.61
N LEU A 497 -52.01 -3.33 -25.84
CA LEU A 497 -51.19 -2.23 -26.37
C LEU A 497 -49.95 -2.74 -27.11
N THR A 498 -49.28 -3.79 -26.62
CA THR A 498 -48.09 -4.33 -27.28
C THR A 498 -48.42 -5.00 -28.62
N PHE A 499 -49.55 -5.71 -28.73
CA PHE A 499 -50.00 -6.26 -30.02
C PHE A 499 -50.37 -5.19 -31.05
N LEU A 500 -50.99 -4.07 -30.62
CA LEU A 500 -51.31 -2.95 -31.51
C LEU A 500 -50.05 -2.29 -32.10
N VAL A 501 -49.02 -2.10 -31.29
CA VAL A 501 -47.74 -1.52 -31.73
C VAL A 501 -47.03 -2.46 -32.72
N LEU A 502 -47.00 -3.76 -32.45
CA LEU A 502 -46.40 -4.75 -33.35
C LEU A 502 -47.10 -4.81 -34.71
N ALA A 503 -48.44 -4.72 -34.73
CA ALA A 503 -49.20 -4.68 -35.98
C ALA A 503 -48.92 -3.41 -36.80
N ALA A 504 -48.77 -2.25 -36.14
CA ALA A 504 -48.43 -0.99 -36.80
C ALA A 504 -47.01 -1.02 -37.40
N VAL A 505 -46.03 -1.58 -36.68
CA VAL A 505 -44.65 -1.72 -37.17
C VAL A 505 -44.58 -2.68 -38.35
N ALA A 506 -45.28 -3.81 -38.30
CA ALA A 506 -45.36 -4.75 -39.42
C ALA A 506 -46.01 -4.11 -40.66
N GLY A 507 -47.08 -3.32 -40.47
CA GLY A 507 -47.73 -2.57 -41.54
C GLY A 507 -46.81 -1.53 -42.19
N ALA A 508 -46.07 -0.77 -41.38
CA ALA A 508 -45.09 0.20 -41.87
C ALA A 508 -43.92 -0.47 -42.61
N GLY A 509 -43.44 -1.61 -42.11
CA GLY A 509 -42.39 -2.40 -42.77
C GLY A 509 -42.82 -2.93 -44.14
N LEU A 510 -44.06 -3.42 -44.27
CA LEU A 510 -44.59 -3.92 -45.53
C LEU A 510 -44.78 -2.79 -46.56
N ALA A 511 -45.29 -1.63 -46.13
CA ALA A 511 -45.42 -0.46 -46.98
C ALA A 511 -44.05 0.07 -47.44
N GLY A 512 -43.06 0.11 -46.54
CA GLY A 512 -41.68 0.48 -46.84
C GLY A 512 -41.02 -0.49 -47.83
N TYR A 513 -41.24 -1.79 -47.70
CA TYR A 513 -40.71 -2.80 -48.63
C TYR A 513 -41.33 -2.66 -50.03
N ILE A 514 -42.65 -2.41 -50.12
CA ILE A 514 -43.33 -2.16 -51.40
C ILE A 514 -42.77 -0.88 -52.05
N PHE A 515 -42.60 0.20 -51.28
CA PHE A 515 -42.01 1.44 -51.79
C PHE A 515 -40.56 1.26 -52.24
N TYR A 516 -39.74 0.54 -51.48
CA TYR A 516 -38.37 0.20 -51.84
C TYR A 516 -38.30 -0.60 -53.16
N LYS A 517 -39.15 -1.63 -53.30
CA LYS A 517 -39.20 -2.47 -54.50
C LYS A 517 -39.73 -1.72 -55.73
N TYR A 518 -40.60 -0.72 -55.54
CA TYR A 518 -41.13 0.10 -56.62
C TYR A 518 -40.17 1.23 -57.05
N ARG A 519 -39.41 1.81 -56.12
CA ARG A 519 -38.50 2.94 -56.38
C ARG A 519 -37.11 2.54 -56.90
N LEU A 520 -36.60 1.36 -56.56
CA LEU A 520 -35.32 0.86 -57.10
C LEU A 520 -35.40 0.37 -58.56
N ARG A 521 -36.60 0.10 -59.09
CA ARG A 521 -36.76 -0.34 -60.50
C ARG A 521 -36.64 0.80 -61.51
N SER A 522 -36.52 2.07 -61.06
CA SER A 522 -36.38 3.23 -61.94
C SER A 522 -35.04 3.99 -61.80
N TYR A 523 -34.03 3.44 -61.11
CA TYR A 523 -32.74 4.11 -60.87
C TYR A 523 -31.54 3.18 -61.06
N MET A 524 -31.53 2.44 -62.16
CA MET A 524 -30.31 1.88 -62.75
C MET A 524 -30.43 1.97 -64.27
N ASP A 525 -30.19 3.17 -64.79
CA ASP A 525 -29.43 3.38 -66.01
C ASP A 525 -28.88 4.81 -65.98
N SER A 526 -27.58 4.92 -66.27
CA SER A 526 -26.71 6.11 -66.24
C SER A 526 -26.19 6.56 -64.86
N GLU A 527 -24.85 6.67 -64.79
CA GLU A 527 -24.08 7.54 -63.88
C GLU A 527 -23.49 7.00 -62.55
N ILE A 528 -23.20 5.69 -62.43
CA ILE A 528 -22.08 5.23 -61.57
C ILE A 528 -21.17 4.25 -62.36
N MET A 529 -20.74 4.70 -63.54
CA MET A 529 -19.60 4.18 -64.31
C MET A 529 -18.51 5.27 -64.43
N ALA A 530 -18.34 6.08 -63.38
CA ALA A 530 -17.47 7.26 -63.42
C ALA A 530 -16.49 7.40 -62.24
N ILE A 531 -16.57 6.59 -61.18
CA ILE A 531 -15.68 6.76 -59.99
C ILE A 531 -15.15 5.41 -59.48
N MET A 532 -14.77 4.50 -60.39
CA MET A 532 -13.97 3.30 -60.05
C MET A 532 -12.77 3.12 -61.00
N SER A 533 -12.23 4.22 -61.52
CA SER A 533 -11.05 4.22 -62.40
C SER A 533 -9.74 4.57 -61.68
N GLN A 534 -9.65 4.36 -60.36
CA GLN A 534 -8.46 4.78 -59.59
C GLN A 534 -7.85 3.73 -58.66
N TYR A 535 -8.20 2.45 -58.84
CA TYR A 535 -7.42 1.36 -58.25
C TYR A 535 -7.25 0.23 -59.26
N MET A 536 -6.00 0.08 -59.71
CA MET A 536 -5.39 -1.00 -60.49
C MET A 536 -5.49 -0.99 -62.03
N PRO A 537 -4.36 -0.67 -62.71
CA PRO A 537 -4.03 -1.18 -64.04
C PRO A 537 -3.28 -2.51 -63.91
N LEU A 538 -3.67 -3.52 -64.69
CA LEU A 538 -2.76 -4.59 -65.10
C LEU A 538 -3.06 -4.96 -66.56
N ASP A 539 -1.98 -5.09 -67.31
CA ASP A 539 -1.94 -5.27 -68.75
C ASP A 539 -2.57 -6.58 -69.23
N ASN A 540 -2.96 -6.48 -70.50
CA ASN A 540 -3.65 -7.40 -71.36
C ASN A 540 -2.85 -8.69 -71.67
N ASN A 541 -3.47 -9.87 -71.55
CA ASN A 541 -3.63 -10.78 -72.71
C ASN A 541 -4.39 -12.08 -72.39
N ASN A 542 -5.50 -12.23 -73.12
CA ASN A 542 -5.95 -13.43 -73.84
C ASN A 542 -6.10 -14.81 -73.20
N ASN A 543 -7.32 -15.30 -73.43
CA ASN A 543 -7.72 -16.65 -73.86
C ASN A 543 -8.27 -17.64 -72.82
N ASN A 544 -9.59 -17.84 -73.01
CA ASN A 544 -10.28 -19.12 -73.18
C ASN A 544 -10.45 -20.09 -72.01
N ASN A 545 -11.75 -20.25 -71.71
CA ASN A 545 -12.50 -21.50 -71.64
C ASN A 545 -12.32 -22.47 -70.45
N ASP A 546 -13.49 -23.00 -70.10
CA ASP A 546 -13.80 -24.31 -69.51
C ASP A 546 -13.90 -24.49 -67.99
N VAL A 547 -15.15 -24.46 -67.51
CA VAL A 547 -15.98 -25.64 -67.16
C VAL A 547 -15.42 -26.66 -66.15
N ARG A 548 -16.12 -26.75 -64.98
CA ARG A 548 -16.48 -27.92 -64.11
C ARG A 548 -16.34 -27.56 -62.63
N SER A 549 -17.39 -27.52 -61.80
CA SER A 549 -18.30 -28.57 -61.27
C SER A 549 -17.74 -29.37 -60.09
N GLU A 550 -18.64 -29.58 -59.09
CA GLU A 550 -18.59 -30.51 -57.95
C GLU A 550 -17.69 -30.11 -56.76
N ALA A 551 -17.93 -30.53 -55.52
CA ALA A 551 -19.09 -30.87 -54.71
C ALA A 551 -18.51 -31.08 -53.28
N GLU A 552 -19.32 -30.88 -52.25
CA GLU A 552 -19.15 -31.21 -50.82
C GLU A 552 -18.57 -32.62 -50.49
N PRO A 553 -18.42 -33.05 -49.20
CA PRO A 553 -17.96 -32.37 -47.97
C PRO A 553 -17.05 -33.27 -47.07
N LEU A 554 -16.63 -32.73 -45.92
CA LEU A 554 -16.38 -33.34 -44.60
C LEU A 554 -15.93 -34.82 -44.48
N ARG A 555 -14.81 -35.04 -43.77
CA ARG A 555 -14.61 -36.28 -42.98
C ARG A 555 -13.85 -36.06 -41.67
N GLN A 556 -14.20 -36.94 -40.75
CA GLN A 556 -14.02 -37.02 -39.31
C GLN A 556 -12.79 -37.89 -38.92
N SER A 557 -12.40 -37.72 -37.65
CA SER A 557 -11.72 -38.67 -36.73
C SER A 557 -10.24 -39.07 -36.89
N SER A 558 -9.57 -38.96 -35.73
CA SER A 558 -8.57 -39.87 -35.11
C SER A 558 -7.24 -40.10 -35.83
N VAL A 559 -6.14 -39.64 -35.22
CA VAL A 559 -5.31 -40.40 -34.25
C VAL A 559 -4.81 -39.44 -33.18
#